data_AF-A0A059WN37-F1
#
_entry.id   AF-A0A059WN37-F1
#
_cell.length_a   1.000
_cell.length_b   1.000
_cell.length_c   1.000
_cell.angle_alpha   90.00
_cell.angle_beta   90.00
_cell.angle_gamma   90.00
#
_symmetry.space_group_name_H-M   'P 1'
#
loop_
_entity.id
_entity.type
_entity.pdbx_description
1 polymer ?
#
loop_
_entity_poly.entity_id
_entity_poly.type
_entity_poly.pdbx_seq_one_letter_code
_entity_poly.pdbx_strand_id
1 'polypeptide(L)'
;MELVDCVVVGAGVVGLAVARALALAGREVIILDAAEGIGTETSSRNSEVIHAGIYYPAGSFMARFCVAGREALYAYCAQKGVPHTNCGKLIVATSAEEDAMLAGMGAVLVDKILKGAKPADLPVEQPWRYSLVINLKTAKLLGLTIPSSLLLRADQIVADG
;
A
#
# COMPACT_ATOMS: atom_id res chain seq x y z
N MET A 1 -1.99 47.17 11.14
CA MET A 1 -1.96 46.00 10.25
C MET A 1 -0.68 45.28 10.55
N GLU A 2 -0.74 44.07 11.10
CA GLU A 2 0.46 43.27 11.35
C GLU A 2 0.95 42.70 10.03
N LEU A 3 2.28 42.68 9.85
CA LEU A 3 2.95 42.10 8.70
C LEU A 3 3.50 40.74 9.14
N VAL A 4 3.25 39.72 8.34
CA VAL A 4 3.73 38.35 8.54
C VAL A 4 4.37 37.87 7.25
N ASP A 5 5.47 37.12 7.35
CA ASP A 5 6.19 36.60 6.19
C ASP A 5 5.34 35.64 5.34
N CYS A 6 4.60 34.73 5.98
CA CYS A 6 3.82 33.70 5.31
C CYS A 6 2.48 33.44 6.01
N VAL A 7 1.41 33.32 5.22
CA VAL A 7 0.10 32.86 5.69
C VAL A 7 -0.25 31.56 4.99
N VAL A 8 -0.60 30.53 5.77
CA VAL A 8 -1.12 29.25 5.27
C VAL A 8 -2.61 29.17 5.58
N VAL A 9 -3.44 28.98 4.56
CA VAL A 9 -4.89 28.82 4.72
C VAL A 9 -5.25 27.34 4.65
N GLY A 10 -5.77 26.81 5.76
CA GLY A 10 -6.10 25.42 6.00
C GLY A 10 -5.10 24.74 6.96
N ALA A 11 -5.59 24.25 8.08
CA ALA A 11 -4.90 23.47 9.11
C ALA A 11 -5.19 21.96 8.97
N GLY A 12 -5.43 21.49 7.74
CA GLY A 12 -5.36 20.08 7.38
C GLY A 12 -3.92 19.56 7.32
N VAL A 13 -3.72 18.25 7.13
CA VAL A 13 -2.38 17.61 7.14
C VAL A 13 -1.40 18.25 6.15
N VAL A 14 -1.88 18.63 4.96
CA VAL A 14 -1.04 19.31 3.94
C VAL A 14 -0.66 20.71 4.39
N GLY A 15 -1.62 21.50 4.87
CA GLY A 15 -1.36 22.87 5.32
C GLY A 15 -0.42 22.91 6.51
N LEU A 16 -0.60 22.03 7.49
CA LEU A 16 0.31 21.87 8.63
C LEU A 16 1.72 21.45 8.17
N ALA A 17 1.84 20.55 7.20
CA ALA A 17 3.13 20.14 6.65
C ALA A 17 3.86 21.30 5.93
N VAL A 18 3.12 22.11 5.17
CA VAL A 18 3.63 23.33 4.52
C VAL A 18 4.08 24.35 5.56
N ALA A 19 3.23 24.65 6.54
CA ALA A 19 3.55 25.59 7.60
C ALA A 19 4.79 25.16 8.40
N ARG A 20 4.91 23.86 8.71
CA ARG A 20 6.09 23.29 9.34
C ARG A 20 7.35 23.47 8.48
N ALA A 21 7.27 23.22 7.18
CA ALA A 21 8.41 23.39 6.28
C ALA A 21 8.87 24.85 6.21
N LEU A 22 7.94 25.80 6.13
CA LEU A 22 8.22 27.23 6.15
C LEU A 22 8.84 27.69 7.49
N ALA A 23 8.28 27.24 8.61
CA ALA A 23 8.81 27.55 9.94
C ALA A 23 10.23 27.01 10.14
N LEU A 24 10.51 25.78 9.68
CA LEU A 24 11.86 25.20 9.71
C LEU A 24 12.84 25.94 8.79
N ALA A 25 12.36 26.64 7.77
CA ALA A 25 13.15 27.53 6.94
C ALA A 25 13.34 28.93 7.56
N GLY A 26 12.91 29.13 8.81
CA GLY A 26 13.07 30.38 9.55
C GLY A 26 12.06 31.47 9.19
N ARG A 27 10.94 31.12 8.55
CA ARG A 27 9.86 32.07 8.22
C ARG A 27 8.91 32.23 9.39
N GLU A 28 8.41 33.45 9.58
CA GLU A 28 7.23 33.69 10.39
C GLU A 28 5.99 33.15 9.65
N VAL A 29 5.21 32.28 10.30
CA VAL A 29 4.07 31.62 9.66
C VAL A 29 2.84 31.73 10.53
N ILE A 30 1.75 32.26 9.97
CA ILE A 30 0.41 32.18 10.55
C ILE A 30 -0.39 31.14 9.78
N ILE A 31 -1.13 30.29 10.51
CA ILE A 31 -2.07 29.33 9.94
C ILE A 31 -3.49 29.83 10.24
N LEU A 32 -4.32 29.90 9.21
CA LEU A 32 -5.73 30.25 9.31
C LEU A 32 -6.56 29.03 8.93
N ASP A 33 -7.53 28.64 9.74
CA ASP A 33 -8.53 27.64 9.40
C ASP A 33 -9.93 28.19 9.68
N ALA A 34 -10.92 27.71 8.94
CA ALA A 34 -12.31 28.06 9.17
C ALA A 34 -12.93 27.22 10.31
N ALA A 35 -12.37 26.04 10.60
CA ALA A 35 -12.77 25.19 11.70
C ALA A 35 -12.11 25.60 13.02
N GLU A 36 -12.75 25.25 14.13
CA GLU A 36 -12.23 25.54 15.49
C GLU A 36 -10.99 24.69 15.85
N GLY A 37 -10.74 23.60 15.13
CA GLY A 37 -9.65 22.67 15.39
C GLY A 37 -8.89 22.27 14.13
N ILE A 38 -7.72 21.66 14.31
CA ILE A 38 -6.90 21.20 13.19
C ILE A 38 -7.42 19.90 12.61
N GLY A 39 -7.26 19.71 11.30
CA GLY A 39 -7.49 18.43 10.62
C GLY A 39 -8.94 17.92 10.65
N THR A 40 -9.93 18.75 10.98
CA THR A 40 -11.32 18.31 11.21
C THR A 40 -12.05 17.83 9.95
N GLU A 41 -11.61 18.25 8.77
CA GLU A 41 -12.23 17.89 7.49
C GLU A 41 -11.66 16.58 6.90
N THR A 42 -11.22 16.58 5.65
CA THR A 42 -10.70 15.39 4.95
C THR A 42 -9.55 14.69 5.70
N SER A 43 -8.76 15.45 6.46
CA SER A 43 -7.64 14.90 7.24
C SER A 43 -8.09 14.01 8.40
N SER A 44 -9.33 14.13 8.89
CA SER A 44 -9.93 13.22 9.88
C SER A 44 -10.81 12.13 9.25
N ARG A 45 -11.07 12.22 7.93
CA ARG A 45 -12.01 11.35 7.20
C ARG A 45 -11.29 10.63 6.07
N ASN A 46 -10.34 9.79 6.44
CA ASN A 46 -9.59 8.93 5.53
C ASN A 46 -9.28 7.59 6.21
N SER A 47 -8.68 6.66 5.49
CA SER A 47 -8.34 5.32 6.00
C SER A 47 -7.05 5.29 6.82
N GLU A 48 -6.35 6.42 6.95
CA GLU A 48 -5.05 6.56 7.62
C GLU A 48 -3.94 5.66 7.05
N VAL A 49 -4.14 5.18 5.81
CA VAL A 49 -3.19 4.29 5.12
C VAL A 49 -2.03 5.10 4.54
N ILE A 50 -0.81 4.71 4.91
CA ILE A 50 0.40 5.14 4.21
C ILE A 50 0.55 4.29 2.95
N HIS A 51 0.21 4.87 1.79
CA HIS A 51 0.16 4.13 0.53
C HIS A 51 1.55 3.80 -0.05
N ALA A 52 1.67 2.62 -0.68
CA ALA A 52 2.89 2.15 -1.35
C ALA A 52 3.07 2.66 -2.80
N GLY A 53 2.15 3.48 -3.32
CA GLY A 53 2.26 4.05 -4.68
C GLY A 53 2.11 3.03 -5.81
N ILE A 54 1.24 2.03 -5.63
CA ILE A 54 1.06 0.91 -6.58
C ILE A 54 0.15 1.29 -7.77
N TYR A 55 -0.92 2.05 -7.53
CA TYR A 55 -1.95 2.32 -8.55
C TYR A 55 -1.76 3.61 -9.35
N TYR A 56 -0.80 4.45 -8.97
CA TYR A 56 -0.64 5.74 -9.65
C TYR A 56 0.10 5.55 -10.99
N PRO A 57 -0.35 6.23 -12.07
CA PRO A 57 0.34 6.16 -13.35
C PRO A 57 1.82 6.51 -13.23
N ALA A 58 2.66 5.75 -13.93
CA ALA A 58 4.10 6.00 -13.96
C ALA A 58 4.40 7.43 -14.43
N GLY A 59 5.36 8.09 -13.78
CA GLY A 59 5.73 9.49 -14.07
C GLY A 59 4.77 10.55 -13.53
N SER A 60 3.61 10.17 -12.98
CA SER A 60 2.70 11.15 -12.37
C SER A 60 3.28 11.77 -11.09
N PHE A 61 2.85 12.99 -10.77
CA PHE A 61 3.16 13.62 -9.49
C PHE A 61 2.67 12.78 -8.30
N MET A 62 1.52 12.12 -8.43
CA MET A 62 0.99 11.22 -7.40
C MET A 62 1.93 10.05 -7.14
N ALA A 63 2.44 9.40 -8.19
CA ALA A 63 3.43 8.32 -8.05
C ALA A 63 4.71 8.82 -7.37
N ARG A 64 5.25 9.95 -7.84
CA ARG A 64 6.48 10.54 -7.30
C ARG A 64 6.34 10.93 -5.83
N PHE A 65 5.32 11.73 -5.50
CA PHE A 65 5.13 12.25 -4.14
C PHE A 65 4.62 11.18 -3.16
N CYS A 66 3.89 10.16 -3.62
CA CYS A 66 3.50 9.06 -2.75
C CYS A 66 4.72 8.26 -2.27
N VAL A 67 5.62 7.89 -3.18
CA VAL A 67 6.81 7.09 -2.81
C VAL A 67 7.75 7.89 -1.91
N ALA A 68 8.11 9.11 -2.30
CA ALA A 68 8.98 9.97 -1.50
C ALA A 68 8.32 10.37 -0.16
N GLY A 69 7.01 10.66 -0.19
CA GLY A 69 6.23 11.05 0.98
C GLY A 69 6.09 9.91 1.99
N ARG A 70 5.90 8.66 1.53
CA ARG A 70 5.88 7.46 2.39
C ARG A 70 7.18 7.32 3.20
N GLU A 71 8.32 7.43 2.53
CA GLU A 71 9.64 7.29 3.18
C GLU A 71 9.86 8.39 4.23
N ALA A 72 9.58 9.64 3.85
CA ALA A 72 9.67 10.78 4.77
C ALA A 72 8.70 10.65 5.96
N LEU A 73 7.48 10.15 5.72
CA LEU A 73 6.46 10.01 6.75
C LEU A 73 6.81 8.90 7.76
N TYR A 74 7.27 7.73 7.31
CA TYR A 74 7.74 6.69 8.25
C TYR A 74 8.89 7.19 9.12
N ALA A 75 9.87 7.88 8.52
CA ALA A 75 10.97 8.48 9.26
C ALA A 75 10.48 9.53 10.28
N TYR A 76 9.53 10.38 9.87
CA TYR A 76 8.91 11.38 10.74
C TYR A 76 8.17 10.74 11.92
N CYS A 77 7.34 9.72 11.66
CA CYS A 77 6.57 9.04 12.69
C CYS A 77 7.50 8.34 13.70
N ALA A 78 8.56 7.67 13.23
CA ALA A 78 9.57 7.07 14.09
C ALA A 78 10.29 8.12 14.95
N GLN A 79 10.71 9.24 14.35
CA GLN A 79 11.42 10.30 15.06
C GLN A 79 10.54 11.00 16.10
N LYS A 80 9.26 11.21 15.79
CA LYS A 80 8.33 11.98 16.63
C LYS A 80 7.46 11.13 17.54
N GLY A 81 7.62 9.81 17.50
CA GLY A 81 6.79 8.89 18.29
C GLY A 81 5.32 8.92 17.88
N VAL A 82 5.02 9.21 16.61
CA VAL A 82 3.65 9.16 16.11
C VAL A 82 3.27 7.68 15.93
N PRO A 83 2.17 7.22 16.52
CA PRO A 83 1.72 5.83 16.37
C PRO A 83 1.52 5.47 14.90
N HIS A 84 2.14 4.38 14.47
CA HIS A 84 1.99 3.85 13.12
C HIS A 84 2.40 2.37 13.07
N THR A 85 1.87 1.64 12.10
CA THR A 85 2.19 0.23 11.87
C THR A 85 2.46 0.02 10.38
N ASN A 86 3.59 -0.60 10.03
CA ASN A 86 3.83 -1.08 8.67
C ASN A 86 3.27 -2.50 8.54
N CYS A 87 1.95 -2.61 8.35
CA CYS A 87 1.23 -3.89 8.29
C CYS A 87 1.25 -4.54 6.90
N GLY A 88 1.91 -3.92 5.91
CA GLY A 88 1.86 -4.36 4.52
C GLY A 88 0.49 -4.12 3.88
N LYS A 89 0.35 -4.53 2.62
CA LYS A 89 -0.91 -4.44 1.87
C LYS A 89 -1.10 -5.67 1.01
N LEU A 90 -2.33 -6.15 0.99
CA LEU A 90 -2.78 -7.19 0.09
C LEU A 90 -3.61 -6.62 -1.06
N ILE A 91 -3.36 -7.12 -2.27
CA ILE A 91 -4.21 -6.90 -3.44
C ILE A 91 -4.65 -8.28 -3.92
N VAL A 92 -5.96 -8.44 -4.15
CA VAL A 92 -6.57 -9.73 -4.51
C VAL A 92 -7.32 -9.55 -5.81
N ALA A 93 -7.07 -10.45 -6.77
CA ALA A 93 -7.88 -10.57 -7.97
C ALA A 93 -9.06 -11.51 -7.70
N THR A 94 -10.23 -11.09 -8.17
CA THR A 94 -11.50 -11.82 -8.09
C THR A 94 -12.07 -12.15 -9.48
N SER A 95 -11.39 -11.72 -10.55
CA SER A 95 -11.69 -12.07 -11.93
C SER A 95 -10.43 -12.41 -12.72
N ALA A 96 -10.59 -13.06 -13.88
CA ALA A 96 -9.47 -13.35 -14.79
C ALA A 96 -8.82 -12.08 -15.36
N GLU A 97 -9.58 -10.99 -15.49
CA GLU A 97 -9.07 -9.69 -15.94
C GLU A 97 -8.19 -9.04 -14.87
N GLU A 98 -8.63 -9.10 -13.61
CA GLU A 98 -7.83 -8.65 -12.46
C GLU A 98 -6.57 -9.53 -12.28
N ASP A 99 -6.66 -10.83 -12.52
CA ASP A 99 -5.52 -11.76 -12.49
C ASP A 99 -4.47 -11.39 -13.54
N ALA A 100 -4.89 -11.09 -14.77
CA ALA A 100 -4.00 -10.61 -15.82
C ALA A 100 -3.37 -9.25 -15.50
N MET A 101 -4.14 -8.34 -14.87
CA MET A 101 -3.63 -7.05 -14.39
C MET A 101 -2.56 -7.22 -13.30
N LEU A 102 -2.80 -8.08 -12.31
CA LEU A 102 -1.84 -8.38 -11.25
C LEU A 102 -0.57 -9.05 -11.81
N ALA A 103 -0.73 -10.00 -12.74
CA ALA A 103 0.42 -10.62 -13.41
C ALA A 103 1.31 -9.57 -14.12
N GLY A 104 0.70 -8.56 -14.75
CA GLY A 104 1.41 -7.43 -15.35
C GLY A 104 2.12 -6.53 -14.33
N MET A 105 1.63 -6.47 -13.08
CA MET A 105 2.26 -5.70 -12.00
C MET A 105 3.57 -6.33 -11.51
N GLY A 106 3.78 -7.65 -11.69
CA GLY A 106 5.05 -8.32 -11.37
C GLY A 106 6.25 -7.66 -12.06
N ALA A 107 6.11 -7.30 -13.35
CA ALA A 107 7.14 -6.59 -14.10
C ALA A 107 7.40 -5.17 -13.54
N VAL A 108 6.35 -4.48 -13.09
CA VAL A 108 6.45 -3.16 -12.45
C VAL A 108 7.13 -3.24 -11.10
N LEU A 109 6.86 -4.29 -10.32
CA LEU A 109 7.51 -4.53 -9.03
C LEU A 109 9.00 -4.81 -9.22
N VAL A 110 9.37 -5.65 -10.20
CA VAL A 110 10.78 -5.89 -10.55
C VAL A 110 11.49 -4.60 -10.98
N ASP A 111 10.88 -3.78 -11.84
CA ASP A 111 11.42 -2.47 -12.23
C ASP A 111 11.65 -1.54 -11.02
N LYS A 112 10.75 -1.56 -10.03
CA LYS A 112 10.92 -0.81 -8.77
C LYS A 112 12.08 -1.34 -7.93
N ILE A 113 12.30 -2.66 -7.84
CA ILE A 113 13.48 -3.24 -7.16
C ILE A 113 14.76 -2.77 -7.82
N LEU A 114 14.82 -2.86 -9.16
CA LEU A 114 16.00 -2.44 -9.93
C LEU A 114 16.30 -0.94 -9.75
N LYS A 115 15.28 -0.12 -9.48
CA LYS A 115 15.40 1.32 -9.16
C LYS A 115 15.65 1.62 -7.69
N GLY A 116 15.88 0.61 -6.85
CA GLY A 116 16.33 0.75 -5.47
C GLY A 116 15.26 0.57 -4.38
N ALA A 117 14.04 0.18 -4.74
CA ALA A 117 13.04 -0.21 -3.73
C ALA A 117 13.48 -1.53 -3.04
N LYS A 118 13.43 -1.58 -1.70
CA LYS A 118 13.76 -2.82 -0.99
C LYS A 118 12.61 -3.82 -1.15
N PRO A 119 12.88 -5.12 -1.31
CA PRO A 119 11.83 -6.14 -1.42
C PRO A 119 10.84 -6.14 -0.24
N ALA A 120 11.28 -5.78 0.98
CA ALA A 120 10.42 -5.67 2.16
C ALA A 120 9.46 -4.46 2.14
N ASP A 121 9.72 -3.47 1.29
CA ASP A 121 8.86 -2.30 1.06
C ASP A 121 7.85 -2.52 -0.08
N LEU A 122 8.00 -3.62 -0.81
CA LEU A 122 7.06 -3.99 -1.87
C LEU A 122 5.85 -4.72 -1.28
N PRO A 123 4.67 -4.56 -1.89
CA PRO A 123 3.53 -5.42 -1.57
C PRO A 123 3.95 -6.88 -1.83
N VAL A 124 4.15 -7.64 -0.76
CA VAL A 124 4.41 -9.08 -0.88
C VAL A 124 3.10 -9.73 -1.33
N GLU A 125 3.07 -10.22 -2.56
CA GLU A 125 2.05 -11.19 -2.96
C GLU A 125 2.34 -12.52 -2.28
N GLN A 126 1.55 -12.85 -1.27
CA GLN A 126 1.30 -14.25 -0.93
C GLN A 126 0.32 -14.78 -1.99
N PRO A 127 0.62 -15.88 -2.70
CA PRO A 127 -0.31 -16.40 -3.69
C PRO A 127 -1.64 -16.77 -3.02
N TRP A 128 -2.73 -16.13 -3.44
CA TRP A 128 -4.10 -16.45 -2.97
C TRP A 128 -4.75 -17.56 -3.78
N ARG A 129 -4.13 -17.94 -4.90
CA ARG A 129 -4.58 -19.07 -5.70
C ARG A 129 -3.92 -20.34 -5.18
N TYR A 130 -4.61 -21.00 -4.26
CA TYR A 130 -4.28 -22.37 -3.89
C TYR A 130 -4.81 -23.29 -4.98
N SER A 131 -3.91 -23.90 -5.75
CA SER A 131 -4.28 -25.01 -6.62
C SER A 131 -4.44 -26.28 -5.78
N LEU A 132 -5.66 -26.78 -5.68
CA LEU A 132 -5.94 -28.07 -5.07
C LEU A 132 -5.51 -29.18 -6.05
N VAL A 133 -4.27 -29.63 -5.91
CA VAL A 133 -3.74 -30.77 -6.68
C VAL A 133 -3.90 -32.04 -5.86
N ILE A 134 -4.65 -33.01 -6.41
CA ILE A 134 -4.88 -34.31 -5.76
C ILE A 134 -4.07 -35.39 -6.48
N ASN A 135 -3.10 -35.99 -5.77
CA ASN A 135 -2.34 -37.12 -6.27
C ASN A 135 -2.97 -38.44 -5.82
N LEU A 136 -3.71 -39.08 -6.73
CA LEU A 136 -4.41 -40.33 -6.45
C LEU A 136 -3.46 -41.52 -6.26
N LYS A 137 -2.26 -41.48 -6.85
CA LYS A 137 -1.23 -42.52 -6.65
C LYS A 137 -0.73 -42.52 -5.22
N THR A 138 -0.37 -41.34 -4.71
CA THR A 138 0.08 -41.17 -3.33
C THR A 138 -1.05 -41.52 -2.35
N ALA A 139 -2.28 -41.08 -2.62
CA ALA A 139 -3.43 -41.45 -1.78
C ALA A 139 -3.62 -42.96 -1.69
N LYS A 140 -3.53 -43.69 -2.81
CA LYS A 140 -3.61 -45.16 -2.83
C LYS A 140 -2.47 -45.83 -2.06
N LEU A 141 -1.23 -45.37 -2.25
CA LEU A 141 -0.06 -45.90 -1.54
C LEU A 141 -0.17 -45.73 -0.02
N LEU A 142 -0.79 -44.64 0.41
CA LEU A 142 -1.02 -44.34 1.83
C LEU A 142 -2.32 -44.95 2.36
N GLY A 143 -3.07 -45.71 1.55
CA GLY A 143 -4.36 -46.29 1.94
C GLY A 143 -5.46 -45.26 2.19
N LEU A 144 -5.33 -44.04 1.65
CA LEU A 144 -6.27 -42.94 1.81
C LEU A 144 -7.30 -42.92 0.68
N THR A 145 -8.58 -42.96 1.04
CA THR A 145 -9.69 -42.76 0.10
C THR A 145 -10.02 -41.28 0.01
N ILE A 146 -9.91 -40.70 -1.18
CA ILE A 146 -10.25 -39.28 -1.40
C ILE A 146 -11.75 -39.13 -1.70
N PRO A 147 -12.51 -38.34 -0.93
CA PRO A 147 -13.91 -38.07 -1.20
C PRO A 147 -14.16 -37.43 -2.56
N SER A 148 -15.25 -37.82 -3.23
CA SER A 148 -15.64 -37.28 -4.54
C SER A 148 -15.85 -35.77 -4.52
N SER A 149 -16.30 -35.21 -3.39
CA SER A 149 -16.45 -33.76 -3.19
C SER A 149 -15.14 -32.99 -3.26
N LEU A 150 -14.01 -33.61 -2.92
CA LEU A 150 -12.68 -33.02 -3.06
C LEU A 150 -12.13 -33.21 -4.47
N LEU A 151 -12.39 -34.34 -5.11
CA LEU A 151 -12.02 -34.56 -6.52
C LEU A 151 -12.70 -33.56 -7.45
N LEU A 152 -13.97 -33.25 -7.21
CA LEU A 152 -14.72 -32.26 -7.99
C LEU A 152 -14.24 -30.81 -7.80
N ARG A 153 -13.51 -30.53 -6.71
CA ARG A 153 -12.95 -29.21 -6.41
C ARG A 153 -11.47 -29.10 -6.74
N ALA A 154 -10.85 -30.19 -7.17
CA ALA A 154 -9.43 -30.20 -7.49
C ALA A 154 -9.19 -29.45 -8.80
N ASP A 155 -8.24 -28.51 -8.78
CA ASP A 155 -7.78 -27.83 -9.98
C ASP A 155 -7.00 -28.79 -10.89
N GLN A 156 -6.36 -29.81 -10.29
CA GLN A 156 -5.67 -30.87 -11.03
C GLN A 156 -5.75 -32.20 -10.27
N ILE A 157 -6.01 -33.27 -11.02
CA ILE A 157 -5.93 -34.64 -10.50
C ILE A 157 -4.78 -35.35 -11.22
N VAL A 158 -3.81 -35.85 -10.45
CA VAL A 158 -2.76 -36.72 -10.96
C VAL A 158 -3.21 -38.16 -10.73
N ALA A 159 -3.74 -38.76 -11.80
CA ALA A 159 -4.11 -40.16 -11.88
C ALA A 159 -3.36 -40.76 -13.09
N ASP A 160 -2.56 -41.81 -12.85
CA ASP A 160 -1.65 -42.36 -13.87
C ASP A 160 -2.40 -42.86 -15.13
N GLY A 161 -1.70 -42.78 -16.27
CA GLY A 161 -1.89 -43.62 -17.46
C GLY A 161 -1.12 -44.94 -17.37
#